data_AF-A0A917XGE3-F1
#
_entry.id   AF-A0A917XGE3-F1
#
_cell.length_a   1.000
_cell.length_b   1.000
_cell.length_c   1.000
_cell.angle_alpha   90.00
_cell.angle_beta   90.00
_cell.angle_gamma   90.00
#
_symmetry.space_group_name_H-M   'P 1'
#
loop_
_entity.id
_entity.type
_entity.pdbx_description
1 polymer ?
#
loop_
_entity_poly.entity_id
_entity_poly.type
_entity_poly.pdbx_seq_one_letter_code
_entity_poly.pdbx_strand_id
1 'polypeptide(L)'
;MAGGHPEFPVRPVGGLRHHARMRADTTSGPAVGFLLDLIGPADADRVRARVGLPRPAPEDLRETRRRIPFTVPALPSSVVLWMLQEDDPDLNTVVWRLLTYRDTALRRAVLDGVPFAPGRLLAVEVDPALRAGHEAPPVPDRVARLGLLPALRESDSMAAAREVTSMVYRREHWQTVAEADREHSLPGYVRWALSVRPDCPPALRAQFGSHRKFDFRVRQAGILDGPAAYALDHGPAAQVLRVLSLGRVMFPARAAEAEDALRPLVLDHLGTREEAWAVLAQLLGTFHGTTGELVRTAGSIA
;
A
#
# COMPACT_ATOMS: atom_id res chain seq x y z
N MET A 1 -53.74 33.73 44.88
CA MET A 1 -52.79 33.71 43.76
C MET A 1 -52.58 32.26 43.38
N ALA A 2 -53.11 31.86 42.23
CA ALA A 2 -53.07 30.50 41.70
C ALA A 2 -51.73 30.26 40.99
N GLY A 3 -50.98 29.25 41.43
CA GLY A 3 -49.78 28.78 40.75
C GLY A 3 -50.12 27.54 39.93
N GLY A 4 -50.29 27.73 38.61
CA GLY A 4 -50.50 26.65 37.65
C GLY A 4 -49.18 25.92 37.36
N HIS A 5 -49.16 24.61 37.61
CA HIS A 5 -48.13 23.71 37.11
C HIS A 5 -48.45 23.34 35.65
N PRO A 6 -47.50 23.46 34.70
CA PRO A 6 -47.72 23.02 33.33
C PRO A 6 -47.55 21.49 33.20
N GLU A 7 -48.61 20.86 32.70
CA GLU A 7 -48.64 19.47 32.23
C GLU A 7 -47.69 19.31 31.03
N PHE A 8 -46.81 18.31 31.10
CA PHE A 8 -46.02 17.86 29.94
C PHE A 8 -46.69 16.63 29.30
N PRO A 9 -46.95 16.64 27.98
CA PRO A 9 -47.60 15.53 27.32
C PRO A 9 -46.67 14.33 27.12
N VAL A 10 -47.16 13.16 27.51
CA VAL A 10 -46.56 11.85 27.27
C VAL A 10 -46.62 11.53 25.77
N ARG A 11 -45.46 11.39 25.13
CA ARG A 11 -45.35 10.91 23.74
C ARG A 11 -45.47 9.38 23.69
N PRO A 12 -46.21 8.82 22.72
CA PRO A 12 -46.34 7.37 22.57
C PRO A 12 -45.04 6.75 22.07
N VAL A 13 -44.68 5.60 22.67
CA VAL A 13 -43.56 4.75 22.29
C VAL A 13 -43.87 4.11 20.94
N GLY A 14 -43.35 4.72 19.87
CA GLY A 14 -43.35 4.12 18.53
C GLY A 14 -42.37 2.95 18.50
N GLY A 15 -42.90 1.75 18.30
CA GLY A 15 -42.12 0.53 18.12
C GLY A 15 -41.16 0.63 16.95
N LEU A 16 -39.87 0.75 17.24
CA LEU A 16 -38.78 0.59 16.29
C LEU A 16 -38.68 -0.90 15.95
N ARG A 17 -39.30 -1.29 14.83
CA ARG A 17 -38.92 -2.49 14.10
C ARG A 17 -37.44 -2.34 13.73
N HIS A 18 -36.57 -3.07 14.43
CA HIS A 18 -35.18 -3.29 14.04
C HIS A 18 -35.14 -4.11 12.74
N HIS A 19 -35.45 -3.50 11.61
CA HIS A 19 -34.80 -3.89 10.37
C HIS A 19 -33.39 -3.37 10.45
N ALA A 20 -32.48 -4.23 10.92
CA ALA A 20 -31.05 -4.10 10.68
C ALA A 20 -30.84 -4.14 9.16
N ARG A 21 -31.02 -2.97 8.52
CA ARG A 21 -30.53 -2.72 7.19
C ARG A 21 -29.02 -2.69 7.34
N MET A 22 -28.43 -3.87 7.22
CA MET A 22 -27.01 -4.10 7.04
C MET A 22 -26.60 -3.14 5.93
N ARG A 23 -26.09 -1.96 6.29
CA ARG A 23 -25.42 -1.07 5.35
C ARG A 23 -24.30 -1.94 4.82
N ALA A 24 -24.45 -2.39 3.58
CA ALA A 24 -23.41 -3.11 2.88
C ALA A 24 -22.15 -2.28 3.07
N ASP A 25 -21.25 -2.80 3.90
CA ASP A 25 -19.99 -2.14 4.14
C ASP A 25 -19.25 -2.24 2.81
N THR A 26 -19.33 -1.17 2.03
CA THR A 26 -18.82 -1.13 0.65
C THR A 26 -17.33 -1.49 0.57
N THR A 27 -16.63 -1.48 1.70
CA THR A 27 -15.23 -1.91 1.83
C THR A 27 -15.03 -3.42 1.99
N SER A 28 -16.03 -4.17 2.48
CA SER A 28 -15.90 -5.62 2.70
C SER A 28 -15.94 -6.43 1.40
N GLY A 29 -16.69 -5.97 0.40
CA GLY A 29 -16.87 -6.67 -0.88
C GLY A 29 -15.54 -6.94 -1.63
N PRO A 30 -14.71 -5.91 -1.91
CA PRO A 30 -13.42 -6.11 -2.57
C PRO A 30 -12.45 -7.00 -1.80
N ALA A 31 -12.44 -6.89 -0.48
CA ALA A 31 -11.56 -7.66 0.40
C ALA A 31 -11.93 -9.15 0.44
N VAL A 32 -13.22 -9.48 0.56
CA VAL A 32 -13.70 -10.87 0.46
C VAL A 32 -13.51 -11.39 -0.97
N GLY A 33 -13.76 -10.54 -1.97
CA GLY A 33 -13.57 -10.85 -3.39
C GLY A 33 -12.14 -11.31 -3.70
N PHE A 34 -11.13 -10.60 -3.18
CA PHE A 34 -9.73 -10.98 -3.33
C PHE A 34 -9.45 -12.40 -2.81
N LEU A 35 -9.95 -12.75 -1.61
CA LEU A 35 -9.76 -14.08 -1.05
C LEU A 35 -10.50 -15.17 -1.82
N LEU A 36 -11.70 -14.87 -2.32
CA LEU A 36 -12.49 -15.81 -3.15
C LEU A 36 -11.79 -16.16 -4.46
N ASP A 37 -10.95 -15.27 -4.98
CA ASP A 37 -10.18 -15.55 -6.18
C ASP A 37 -8.98 -16.48 -5.92
N LEU A 38 -8.75 -16.89 -4.66
CA LEU A 38 -7.73 -17.87 -4.28
C LEU A 38 -8.24 -19.32 -4.32
N ILE A 39 -9.55 -19.52 -4.43
CA ILE A 39 -10.20 -20.84 -4.55
C ILE A 39 -10.68 -21.10 -5.98
N GLY A 40 -11.17 -22.32 -6.24
CA GLY A 40 -11.69 -22.67 -7.57
C GLY A 40 -12.87 -21.78 -8.00
N PRO A 41 -12.99 -21.40 -9.29
CA PRO A 41 -13.99 -20.43 -9.74
C PRO A 41 -15.43 -20.89 -9.48
N ALA A 42 -15.71 -22.18 -9.59
CA ALA A 42 -17.03 -22.74 -9.28
C ALA A 42 -17.37 -22.61 -7.78
N ASP A 43 -16.39 -22.84 -6.90
CA ASP A 43 -16.57 -22.71 -5.45
C ASP A 43 -16.73 -21.25 -5.06
N ALA A 44 -15.92 -20.36 -5.65
CA ALA A 44 -16.02 -18.92 -5.48
C ALA A 44 -17.42 -18.40 -5.84
N ASP A 45 -17.98 -18.85 -6.97
CA ASP A 45 -19.31 -18.42 -7.42
C ASP A 45 -20.43 -18.92 -6.49
N ARG A 46 -20.33 -20.14 -5.95
CA ARG A 46 -21.28 -20.63 -4.92
C ARG A 46 -21.22 -19.78 -3.66
N VAL A 47 -20.02 -19.52 -3.15
CA VAL A 47 -19.84 -18.69 -1.94
C VAL A 47 -20.35 -17.27 -2.18
N ARG A 48 -20.04 -16.64 -3.32
CA ARG A 48 -20.55 -15.31 -3.68
C ARG A 48 -22.07 -15.25 -3.62
N ALA A 49 -22.75 -16.24 -4.20
CA ALA A 49 -24.21 -16.33 -4.16
C ALA A 49 -24.73 -16.43 -2.72
N ARG A 50 -24.04 -17.20 -1.87
CA ARG A 50 -24.41 -17.38 -0.47
C ARG A 50 -24.26 -16.10 0.37
N VAL A 51 -23.14 -15.39 0.21
CA VAL A 51 -22.84 -14.17 0.98
C VAL A 51 -23.38 -12.88 0.34
N GLY A 52 -24.06 -12.99 -0.80
CA GLY A 52 -24.67 -11.86 -1.50
C GLY A 52 -23.66 -10.93 -2.19
N LEU A 53 -22.49 -11.45 -2.60
CA LEU A 53 -21.49 -10.70 -3.34
C LEU A 53 -21.71 -10.81 -4.86
N PRO A 54 -21.58 -9.71 -5.62
CA PRO A 54 -21.71 -9.76 -7.07
C PRO A 54 -20.53 -10.51 -7.70
N ARG A 55 -20.77 -11.09 -8.88
CA ARG A 55 -19.69 -11.64 -9.71
C ARG A 55 -18.87 -10.49 -10.30
N PRO A 56 -17.53 -10.54 -10.26
CA PRO A 56 -16.71 -9.54 -10.93
C PRO A 56 -16.98 -9.54 -12.43
N ALA A 57 -17.10 -8.35 -13.02
CA ALA A 57 -17.20 -8.21 -14.46
C ALA A 57 -15.82 -8.46 -15.10
N PRO A 58 -15.75 -8.91 -16.37
CA PRO A 58 -14.48 -8.91 -17.11
C PRO A 58 -13.92 -7.48 -17.15
N GLU A 59 -12.70 -7.29 -16.68
CA GLU A 59 -12.09 -5.97 -16.56
C GLU A 59 -11.16 -5.65 -17.74
N ASP A 60 -11.41 -4.52 -18.40
CA ASP A 60 -10.38 -3.83 -19.15
C ASP A 60 -9.46 -3.12 -18.14
N LEU A 61 -8.27 -3.68 -17.92
CA LEU A 61 -7.31 -3.20 -16.93
C LEU A 61 -6.97 -1.72 -17.10
N ARG A 62 -6.88 -1.21 -18.34
CA ARG A 62 -6.57 0.21 -18.59
C ARG A 62 -7.71 1.10 -18.14
N GLU A 63 -8.93 0.73 -18.49
CA GLU A 63 -10.12 1.48 -18.10
C GLU A 63 -10.34 1.41 -16.59
N THR A 64 -10.12 0.24 -15.97
CA THR A 64 -10.18 0.10 -14.51
C THR A 64 -9.17 1.03 -13.84
N ARG A 65 -7.90 1.05 -14.28
CA ARG A 65 -6.86 1.95 -13.75
C ARG A 65 -7.27 3.42 -13.80
N ARG A 66 -7.87 3.86 -14.90
CA ARG A 66 -8.35 5.24 -15.09
C ARG A 66 -9.51 5.60 -14.16
N ARG A 67 -10.32 4.62 -13.77
CA ARG A 67 -11.48 4.78 -12.88
C ARG A 67 -11.14 4.69 -11.40
N ILE A 68 -9.92 4.29 -11.03
CA ILE A 68 -9.54 4.20 -9.62
C ILE A 68 -9.68 5.59 -8.99
N PRO A 69 -10.59 5.74 -8.00
CA PRO A 69 -10.87 7.04 -7.42
C PRO A 69 -9.65 7.55 -6.66
N PHE A 70 -9.44 8.88 -6.70
CA PHE A 70 -8.34 9.57 -6.02
C PHE A 70 -8.36 9.44 -4.49
N THR A 71 -9.44 8.89 -3.93
CA THR A 71 -9.62 8.62 -2.50
C THR A 71 -9.13 7.22 -2.12
N VAL A 72 -8.00 6.78 -2.69
CA VAL A 72 -7.32 5.57 -2.25
C VAL A 72 -6.91 5.76 -0.77
N PRO A 73 -7.07 4.74 0.10
CA PRO A 73 -6.52 4.79 1.45
C PRO A 73 -5.04 5.18 1.41
N ALA A 74 -4.53 5.79 2.49
CA ALA A 74 -3.09 6.01 2.63
C ALA A 74 -2.35 4.68 2.41
N LEU A 75 -1.66 4.58 1.28
CA LEU A 75 -0.92 3.38 0.90
C LEU A 75 0.43 3.37 1.61
N PRO A 76 0.90 2.21 2.11
CA PRO A 76 2.29 2.06 2.50
C PRO A 76 3.22 2.43 1.34
N SER A 77 4.34 3.08 1.62
CA SER A 77 5.30 3.50 0.58
C SER A 77 5.82 2.34 -0.25
N SER A 78 5.98 1.14 0.32
CA SER A 78 6.34 -0.06 -0.45
C SER A 78 5.28 -0.46 -1.48
N VAL A 79 3.99 -0.26 -1.20
CA VAL A 79 2.92 -0.57 -2.16
C VAL A 79 2.98 0.37 -3.37
N VAL A 80 3.29 1.65 -3.13
CA VAL A 80 3.54 2.61 -4.23
C VAL A 80 4.72 2.16 -5.09
N LEU A 81 5.79 1.66 -4.48
CA LEU A 81 6.91 1.09 -5.24
C LEU A 81 6.51 -0.18 -6.01
N TRP A 82 5.66 -1.05 -5.46
CA TRP A 82 5.17 -2.22 -6.19
C TRP A 82 4.43 -1.83 -7.47
N MET A 83 3.66 -0.75 -7.44
CA MET A 83 3.02 -0.21 -8.65
C MET A 83 4.05 0.29 -9.65
N LEU A 84 5.06 1.05 -9.19
CA LEU A 84 6.13 1.54 -10.06
C LEU A 84 6.97 0.41 -10.68
N GLN A 85 7.11 -0.72 -9.97
CA GLN A 85 7.86 -1.90 -10.43
C GLN A 85 7.24 -2.63 -11.61
N GLU A 86 6.00 -2.34 -11.98
CA GLU A 86 5.44 -2.83 -13.24
C GLU A 86 6.07 -2.13 -14.45
N ASP A 87 6.74 -0.99 -14.25
CA ASP A 87 7.40 -0.18 -15.28
C ASP A 87 6.49 0.06 -16.51
N ASP A 88 5.22 0.32 -16.22
CA ASP A 88 4.15 0.59 -17.18
C ASP A 88 3.88 2.11 -17.22
N PRO A 89 4.01 2.77 -18.40
CA PRO A 89 3.81 4.21 -18.53
C PRO A 89 2.40 4.69 -18.12
N ASP A 90 1.35 3.93 -18.46
CA ASP A 90 -0.04 4.26 -18.11
C ASP A 90 -0.22 4.24 -16.58
N LEU A 91 0.38 3.24 -15.93
CA LEU A 91 0.34 3.10 -14.48
C LEU A 91 1.18 4.18 -13.78
N ASN A 92 2.34 4.53 -14.31
CA ASN A 92 3.18 5.62 -13.78
C ASN A 92 2.42 6.95 -13.75
N THR A 93 1.55 7.22 -14.73
CA THR A 93 0.66 8.40 -14.74
C THR A 93 -0.37 8.37 -13.60
N VAL A 94 -0.87 7.18 -13.23
CA VAL A 94 -1.77 7.02 -12.07
C VAL A 94 -0.99 7.21 -10.77
N VAL A 95 0.16 6.54 -10.62
CA VAL A 95 1.01 6.61 -9.43
C VAL A 95 1.53 8.03 -9.19
N TRP A 96 1.84 8.78 -10.25
CA TRP A 96 2.27 10.18 -10.16
C TRP A 96 1.33 11.05 -9.32
N ARG A 97 0.03 10.77 -9.37
CA ARG A 97 -1.01 11.49 -8.63
C ARG A 97 -1.09 11.07 -7.17
N LEU A 98 -0.58 9.89 -6.83
CA LEU A 98 -0.44 9.37 -5.46
C LEU A 98 0.86 9.86 -4.80
N LEU A 99 1.88 10.17 -5.59
CA LEU A 99 3.14 10.72 -5.09
C LEU A 99 2.94 12.14 -4.54
N THR A 100 3.27 12.32 -3.26
CA THR A 100 3.20 13.61 -2.59
C THR A 100 4.38 14.50 -2.97
N TYR A 101 4.34 15.78 -2.58
CA TYR A 101 5.48 16.68 -2.74
C TYR A 101 6.73 16.23 -1.97
N ARG A 102 6.61 15.28 -1.03
CA ARG A 102 7.74 14.72 -0.27
C ARG A 102 8.43 13.57 -0.99
N ASP A 103 7.81 13.04 -2.05
CA ASP A 103 8.33 11.92 -2.85
C ASP A 103 9.19 12.39 -4.03
N THR A 104 9.93 13.50 -3.84
CA THR A 104 10.70 14.18 -4.89
C THR A 104 11.64 13.25 -5.65
N ALA A 105 12.28 12.29 -4.97
CA ALA A 105 13.17 11.31 -5.61
C ALA A 105 12.42 10.39 -6.59
N LEU A 106 11.28 9.84 -6.16
CA LEU A 106 10.43 9.00 -7.01
C LEU A 106 9.84 9.80 -8.18
N ARG A 107 9.47 11.07 -7.93
CA ARG A 107 9.00 11.97 -8.98
C ARG A 107 10.07 12.22 -10.04
N ARG A 108 11.33 12.47 -9.63
CA ARG A 108 12.45 12.55 -10.58
C ARG A 108 12.63 11.26 -11.37
N ALA A 109 12.63 10.12 -10.68
CA ALA A 109 12.78 8.81 -11.31
C ALA A 109 11.72 8.56 -12.38
N VAL A 110 10.44 8.87 -12.10
CA VAL A 110 9.35 8.74 -13.07
C VAL A 110 9.55 9.66 -14.27
N LEU A 111 9.89 10.94 -14.07
CA LEU A 111 10.09 11.88 -15.17
C LEU A 111 11.33 11.57 -16.02
N ASP A 112 12.36 10.99 -15.41
CA ASP A 112 13.59 10.56 -16.09
C ASP A 112 13.46 9.17 -16.74
N GLY A 113 12.32 8.48 -16.55
CA GLY A 113 12.12 7.12 -17.08
C GLY A 113 13.02 6.07 -16.43
N VAL A 114 13.37 6.24 -15.16
CA VAL A 114 14.18 5.27 -14.42
C VAL A 114 13.34 4.00 -14.17
N PRO A 115 13.84 2.80 -14.53
CA PRO A 115 13.14 1.57 -14.25
C PRO A 115 13.18 1.22 -12.76
N PHE A 116 12.07 0.73 -12.24
CA PHE A 116 11.93 0.24 -10.88
C PHE A 116 11.91 -1.28 -10.80
N ALA A 117 11.53 -1.98 -11.88
CA ALA A 117 11.49 -3.44 -11.91
C ALA A 117 12.89 -4.02 -11.64
N PRO A 118 13.00 -5.04 -10.77
CA PRO A 118 14.28 -5.72 -10.54
C PRO A 118 14.90 -6.23 -11.84
N GLY A 119 16.14 -5.84 -12.12
CA GLY A 119 16.90 -6.33 -13.27
C GLY A 119 16.63 -5.61 -14.60
N ARG A 120 15.60 -4.76 -14.70
CA ARG A 120 15.40 -3.95 -15.92
C ARG A 120 16.46 -2.85 -15.99
N LEU A 121 17.10 -2.73 -17.15
CA LEU A 121 18.13 -1.73 -17.43
C LEU A 121 17.69 -0.66 -18.42
N LEU A 122 16.72 -1.00 -19.28
CA LEU A 122 16.19 -0.08 -20.27
C LEU A 122 15.25 0.92 -19.61
N ALA A 123 15.41 2.19 -20.01
CA ALA A 123 14.52 3.26 -19.59
C ALA A 123 13.06 2.92 -19.85
N VAL A 124 12.19 3.39 -18.97
CA VAL A 124 10.75 3.31 -19.10
C VAL A 124 10.30 4.50 -19.94
N GLU A 125 9.40 4.26 -20.90
CA GLU A 125 8.78 5.35 -21.63
C GLU A 125 8.00 6.23 -20.66
N VAL A 126 8.16 7.55 -20.79
CA VAL A 126 7.45 8.52 -19.96
C VAL A 126 6.28 9.05 -20.76
N ASP A 127 5.08 8.92 -20.20
CA ASP A 127 3.84 9.39 -20.80
C ASP A 127 3.95 10.87 -21.22
N PRO A 128 3.58 11.23 -22.46
CA PRO A 128 3.64 12.61 -22.94
C PRO A 128 2.88 13.60 -22.06
N ALA A 129 1.77 13.20 -21.42
CA ALA A 129 1.01 14.06 -20.51
C ALA A 129 1.82 14.43 -19.27
N LEU A 130 2.67 13.53 -18.76
CA LEU A 130 3.58 13.84 -17.66
C LEU A 130 4.67 14.83 -18.11
N ARG A 131 5.26 14.61 -19.28
CA ARG A 131 6.31 15.50 -19.82
C ARG A 131 5.80 16.91 -20.13
N ALA A 132 4.60 17.03 -20.67
CA ALA A 132 4.02 18.32 -21.04
C ALA A 132 3.48 19.11 -19.83
N GLY A 133 2.99 18.40 -18.81
CA GLY A 133 2.30 19.02 -17.66
C GLY A 133 3.17 19.27 -16.44
N HIS A 134 4.39 18.73 -16.38
CA HIS A 134 5.19 18.76 -15.16
C HIS A 134 6.67 19.02 -15.40
N GLU A 135 7.21 19.98 -14.66
CA GLU A 135 8.64 20.22 -14.60
C GLU A 135 9.31 19.24 -13.61
N ALA A 136 10.54 18.84 -13.93
CA ALA A 136 11.38 18.11 -12.99
C ALA A 136 11.61 18.98 -11.74
N PRO A 137 11.55 18.41 -10.53
CA PRO A 137 11.88 19.18 -9.33
C PRO A 137 13.27 19.84 -9.45
N PRO A 138 13.48 21.08 -8.97
CA PRO A 138 14.76 21.76 -9.11
C PRO A 138 15.85 21.05 -8.33
N VAL A 139 17.08 20.99 -8.84
CA VAL A 139 18.21 20.43 -8.11
C VAL A 139 18.44 21.27 -6.85
N PRO A 140 18.55 20.67 -5.65
CA PRO A 140 18.86 21.39 -4.42
C PRO A 140 20.13 22.23 -4.55
N ASP A 141 20.10 23.49 -4.12
CA ASP A 141 21.23 24.42 -4.22
C ASP A 141 22.53 23.84 -3.63
N ARG A 142 22.41 23.12 -2.51
CA ARG A 142 23.55 22.47 -1.86
C ARG A 142 24.22 21.43 -2.76
N VAL A 143 23.41 20.62 -3.46
CA VAL A 143 23.92 19.63 -4.41
C VAL A 143 24.51 20.32 -5.63
N ALA A 144 23.87 21.38 -6.13
CA ALA A 144 24.39 22.14 -7.27
C ALA A 144 25.76 22.79 -6.98
N ARG A 145 25.98 23.29 -5.76
CA ARG A 145 27.24 23.92 -5.35
C ARG A 145 28.35 22.93 -4.99
N LEU A 146 28.03 21.85 -4.28
CA LEU A 146 29.02 20.98 -3.65
C LEU A 146 29.17 19.61 -4.32
N GLY A 147 28.24 19.25 -5.20
CA GLY A 147 28.04 17.88 -5.64
C GLY A 147 27.28 17.03 -4.60
N LEU A 148 26.87 15.83 -5.01
CA LEU A 148 25.99 14.97 -4.22
C LEU A 148 26.64 14.50 -2.90
N LEU A 149 27.84 13.90 -2.97
CA LEU A 149 28.47 13.30 -1.79
C LEU A 149 28.87 14.33 -0.72
N PRO A 150 29.54 15.45 -1.04
CA PRO A 150 29.81 16.47 -0.05
C PRO A 150 28.53 17.05 0.55
N ALA A 151 27.49 17.30 -0.26
CA ALA A 151 26.20 17.76 0.25
C ALA A 151 25.53 16.77 1.23
N LEU A 152 25.65 15.46 0.98
CA LEU A 152 25.18 14.43 1.91
C LEU A 152 25.99 14.47 3.21
N ARG A 153 27.32 14.60 3.13
CA ARG A 153 28.19 14.65 4.32
C ARG A 153 27.97 15.89 5.18
N GLU A 154 27.65 17.03 4.56
CA GLU A 154 27.35 18.29 5.25
C GLU A 154 25.89 18.40 5.73
N SER A 155 25.06 17.37 5.54
CA SER A 155 23.66 17.39 6.00
C SER A 155 23.56 17.20 7.51
N ASP A 156 23.21 18.28 8.20
CA ASP A 156 23.16 18.40 9.66
C ASP A 156 21.75 18.32 10.25
N SER A 157 20.72 18.25 9.42
CA SER A 157 19.32 18.20 9.82
C SER A 157 18.50 17.24 8.96
N MET A 158 17.35 16.79 9.47
CA MET A 158 16.42 15.96 8.70
C MET A 158 15.86 16.65 7.45
N ALA A 159 15.70 17.98 7.49
CA ALA A 159 15.22 18.74 6.34
C ALA A 159 16.27 18.75 5.23
N ALA A 160 17.52 19.13 5.56
CA ALA A 160 18.64 19.10 4.62
C ALA A 160 18.89 17.69 4.07
N ALA A 161 18.87 16.67 4.94
CA ALA A 161 19.03 15.29 4.52
C ALA A 161 17.97 14.85 3.50
N ARG A 162 16.68 15.16 3.73
CA ARG A 162 15.59 14.82 2.78
C ARG A 162 15.75 15.55 1.45
N GLU A 163 16.12 16.82 1.50
CA GLU A 163 16.36 17.64 0.31
C GLU A 163 17.48 17.04 -0.54
N VAL A 164 18.66 16.80 0.04
CA VAL A 164 19.82 16.26 -0.68
C VAL A 164 19.56 14.83 -1.15
N THR A 165 18.98 13.97 -0.30
CA THR A 165 18.70 12.57 -0.67
C THR A 165 17.65 12.46 -1.77
N SER A 166 16.87 13.52 -2.06
CA SER A 166 16.00 13.56 -3.23
C SER A 166 16.72 13.39 -4.56
N MET A 167 18.04 13.64 -4.60
CA MET A 167 18.89 13.44 -5.76
C MET A 167 19.41 12.01 -5.91
N VAL A 168 19.18 11.12 -4.94
CA VAL A 168 19.58 9.72 -5.00
C VAL A 168 18.42 8.90 -5.55
N TYR A 169 18.25 8.78 -6.86
CA TYR A 169 17.08 8.08 -7.44
C TYR A 169 17.43 7.16 -8.61
N ARG A 170 18.69 7.16 -9.05
CA ARG A 170 19.21 6.27 -10.07
C ARG A 170 20.09 5.20 -9.45
N ARG A 171 20.31 4.10 -10.17
CA ARG A 171 21.12 2.97 -9.70
C ARG A 171 22.54 3.38 -9.33
N GLU A 172 23.16 4.19 -10.17
CA GLU A 172 24.49 4.74 -9.97
C GLU A 172 24.58 5.63 -8.72
N HIS A 173 23.51 6.37 -8.40
CA HIS A 173 23.47 7.18 -7.18
C HIS A 173 23.43 6.27 -5.94
N TRP A 174 22.64 5.19 -5.98
CA TRP A 174 22.59 4.21 -4.90
C TRP A 174 23.94 3.50 -4.68
N GLN A 175 24.63 3.12 -5.76
CA GLN A 175 25.97 2.54 -5.69
C GLN A 175 26.97 3.52 -5.06
N THR A 176 26.97 4.76 -5.54
CA THR A 176 27.84 5.85 -5.04
C THR A 176 27.62 6.08 -3.54
N VAL A 177 26.37 6.09 -3.08
CA VAL A 177 26.01 6.24 -1.66
C VAL A 177 26.48 5.06 -0.83
N ALA A 178 26.29 3.83 -1.33
CA ALA A 178 26.72 2.62 -0.64
C ALA A 178 28.24 2.55 -0.47
N GLU A 179 28.99 2.94 -1.50
CA GLU A 179 30.46 3.08 -1.44
C GLU A 179 30.88 4.15 -0.44
N ALA A 180 30.34 5.36 -0.57
CA ALA A 180 30.71 6.47 0.30
C ALA A 180 30.45 6.16 1.78
N ASP A 181 29.34 5.50 2.10
CA ASP A 181 29.00 5.11 3.47
C ASP A 181 29.91 4.00 4.04
N ARG A 182 30.43 3.11 3.17
CA ARG A 182 31.41 2.09 3.56
C ARG A 182 32.77 2.70 3.86
N GLU A 183 33.20 3.68 3.06
CA GLU A 183 34.45 4.41 3.29
C GLU A 183 34.38 5.24 4.57
N HIS A 184 33.34 6.07 4.68
CA HIS A 184 33.11 6.96 5.81
C HIS A 184 31.62 7.06 6.05
N SER A 185 31.19 6.58 7.22
CA SER A 185 29.79 6.57 7.62
C SER A 185 29.09 7.92 7.35
N LEU A 186 27.99 7.88 6.60
CA LEU A 186 27.18 9.06 6.35
C LEU A 186 26.50 9.55 7.64
N PRO A 187 26.14 10.85 7.73
CA PRO A 187 25.41 11.38 8.86
C PRO A 187 24.12 10.59 9.15
N GLY A 188 23.78 10.43 10.44
CA GLY A 188 22.62 9.63 10.85
C GLY A 188 21.29 10.08 10.25
N TYR A 189 21.11 11.39 10.04
CA TYR A 189 19.93 11.93 9.37
C TYR A 189 19.84 11.53 7.89
N VAL A 190 20.97 11.45 7.20
CA VAL A 190 21.04 10.99 5.80
C VAL A 190 20.74 9.50 5.71
N ARG A 191 21.40 8.69 6.55
CA ARG A 191 21.13 7.25 6.65
C ARG A 191 19.66 6.96 6.90
N TRP A 192 19.04 7.69 7.84
CA TRP A 192 17.62 7.56 8.13
C TRP A 192 16.72 8.01 6.97
N ALA A 193 17.02 9.17 6.35
CA ALA A 193 16.25 9.66 5.21
C ALA A 193 16.28 8.70 4.02
N LEU A 194 17.41 8.04 3.77
CA LEU A 194 17.54 7.00 2.75
C LEU A 194 16.87 5.69 3.16
N SER A 195 17.01 5.24 4.42
CA SER A 195 16.49 3.93 4.86
C SER A 195 14.97 3.84 4.78
N VAL A 196 14.25 4.94 5.00
CA VAL A 196 12.77 4.99 4.97
C VAL A 196 12.19 5.18 3.58
N ARG A 197 13.03 5.20 2.54
CA ARG A 197 12.55 5.24 1.18
C ARG A 197 12.24 3.83 0.68
N PRO A 198 11.13 3.65 -0.07
CA PRO A 198 10.77 2.33 -0.54
C PRO A 198 11.80 1.80 -1.56
N ASP A 199 12.38 2.68 -2.38
CA ASP A 199 13.36 2.35 -3.41
C ASP A 199 14.80 2.21 -2.91
N CYS A 200 15.04 2.34 -1.59
CA CYS A 200 16.35 2.06 -1.01
C CYS A 200 16.68 0.56 -1.13
N PRO A 201 17.84 0.20 -1.73
CA PRO A 201 18.25 -1.20 -1.88
C PRO A 201 18.32 -1.92 -0.52
N PRO A 202 17.80 -3.16 -0.39
CA PRO A 202 17.80 -3.89 0.88
C PRO A 202 19.19 -4.03 1.52
N ALA A 203 20.22 -4.31 0.73
CA ALA A 203 21.60 -4.43 1.22
C ALA A 203 22.12 -3.11 1.81
N LEU A 204 21.81 -1.97 1.18
CA LEU A 204 22.20 -0.66 1.67
C LEU A 204 21.39 -0.27 2.93
N ARG A 205 20.10 -0.61 2.97
CA ARG A 205 19.28 -0.40 4.17
C ARG A 205 19.85 -1.17 5.38
N ALA A 206 20.25 -2.42 5.18
CA ALA A 206 20.90 -3.25 6.21
C ALA A 206 22.26 -2.69 6.67
N GLN A 207 23.00 -2.02 5.77
CA GLN A 207 24.23 -1.31 6.11
C GLN A 207 23.98 -0.11 7.05
N PHE A 208 22.84 0.58 6.90
CA PHE A 208 22.48 1.70 7.78
C PHE A 208 22.02 1.26 9.17
N GLY A 209 21.49 0.04 9.31
CA GLY A 209 21.06 -0.51 10.59
C GLY A 209 20.40 -1.88 10.46
N SER A 210 20.51 -2.69 11.50
CA SER A 210 19.96 -4.06 11.58
C SER A 210 19.38 -4.42 12.94
N HIS A 211 19.22 -3.43 13.84
CA HIS A 211 18.71 -3.68 15.19
C HIS A 211 17.17 -3.53 15.22
N ARG A 212 16.50 -4.27 16.11
CA ARG A 212 15.02 -4.32 16.20
C ARG A 212 14.32 -2.95 16.19
N LYS A 213 14.88 -1.95 16.89
CA LYS A 213 14.32 -0.57 16.90
C LYS A 213 14.39 0.11 15.52
N PHE A 214 15.40 -0.17 14.71
CA PHE A 214 15.54 0.36 13.35
C PHE A 214 14.49 -0.28 12.44
N ASP A 215 14.42 -1.61 12.42
CA ASP A 215 13.44 -2.35 11.61
C ASP A 215 12.01 -1.94 11.94
N PHE A 216 11.71 -1.79 13.24
CA PHE A 216 10.41 -1.30 13.68
C PHE A 216 10.08 0.08 13.12
N ARG A 217 11.04 1.03 13.14
CA ARG A 217 10.81 2.37 12.61
C ARG A 217 10.72 2.38 11.08
N VAL A 218 11.49 1.53 10.40
CA VAL A 218 11.41 1.34 8.94
C VAL A 218 10.02 0.84 8.56
N ARG A 219 9.47 -0.16 9.28
CA ARG A 219 8.09 -0.62 9.10
C ARG A 219 7.06 0.46 9.38
N GLN A 220 7.24 1.25 10.45
CA GLN A 220 6.36 2.40 10.73
C GLN A 220 6.39 3.46 9.62
N ALA A 221 7.48 3.56 8.87
CA ALA A 221 7.57 4.43 7.70
C ALA A 221 6.91 3.81 6.44
N GLY A 222 6.22 2.67 6.56
CA GLY A 222 5.54 2.02 5.45
C GLY A 222 6.46 1.22 4.52
N ILE A 223 7.68 0.89 4.99
CA ILE A 223 8.61 0.03 4.27
C ILE A 223 8.36 -1.41 4.71
N LEU A 224 7.88 -2.20 3.76
CA LEU A 224 7.47 -3.60 3.92
C LEU A 224 8.57 -4.53 3.40
N ASP A 225 8.73 -5.68 4.05
CA ASP A 225 9.71 -6.71 3.66
C ASP A 225 9.33 -7.40 2.34
N GLY A 226 8.04 -7.43 2.00
CA GLY A 226 7.52 -7.93 0.72
C GLY A 226 6.00 -8.13 0.73
N PRO A 227 5.41 -8.49 -0.43
CA PRO A 227 3.96 -8.70 -0.53
C PRO A 227 3.45 -9.86 0.32
N ALA A 228 4.21 -10.96 0.42
CA ALA A 228 3.86 -12.11 1.26
C ALA A 228 3.78 -11.76 2.75
N ALA A 229 4.81 -11.09 3.29
CA ALA A 229 4.82 -10.63 4.69
C ALA A 229 3.76 -9.54 4.94
N TYR A 230 3.47 -8.70 3.94
CA TYR A 230 2.36 -7.75 4.03
C TYR A 230 1.01 -8.45 4.16
N ALA A 231 0.79 -9.48 3.34
CA ALA A 231 -0.45 -10.24 3.34
C ALA A 231 -0.69 -10.98 4.67
N LEU A 232 0.37 -11.57 5.25
CA LEU A 232 0.27 -12.43 6.44
C LEU A 232 0.39 -11.69 7.76
N ASP A 233 1.30 -10.72 7.87
CA ASP A 233 1.75 -10.18 9.16
C ASP A 233 1.27 -8.75 9.44
N HIS A 234 0.66 -8.08 8.45
CA HIS A 234 0.16 -6.72 8.62
C HIS A 234 -1.34 -6.72 8.92
N GLY A 235 -1.77 -5.68 9.63
CA GLY A 235 -3.15 -5.45 10.00
C GLY A 235 -3.49 -3.96 10.04
N PRO A 236 -4.78 -3.61 10.09
CA PRO A 236 -5.92 -4.53 10.15
C PRO A 236 -6.17 -5.31 8.85
N ALA A 237 -6.63 -6.55 8.95
CA ALA A 237 -6.90 -7.45 7.81
C ALA A 237 -7.74 -6.78 6.70
N ALA A 238 -8.78 -6.04 7.07
CA ALA A 238 -9.61 -5.31 6.12
C ALA A 238 -8.83 -4.30 5.27
N GLN A 239 -7.87 -3.59 5.87
CA GLN A 239 -7.05 -2.63 5.15
C GLN A 239 -6.06 -3.34 4.22
N VAL A 240 -5.42 -4.41 4.69
CA VAL A 240 -4.48 -5.22 3.88
C VAL A 240 -5.20 -5.82 2.67
N LEU A 241 -6.33 -6.49 2.89
CA LEU A 241 -7.13 -7.10 1.83
C LEU A 241 -7.69 -6.07 0.85
N ARG A 242 -8.08 -4.89 1.33
CA ARG A 242 -8.49 -3.79 0.45
C ARG A 242 -7.34 -3.34 -0.46
N VAL A 243 -6.13 -3.21 0.07
CA VAL A 243 -4.95 -2.87 -0.75
C VAL A 243 -4.65 -3.99 -1.75
N LEU A 244 -4.62 -5.25 -1.31
CA LEU A 244 -4.34 -6.40 -2.17
C LEU A 244 -5.41 -6.60 -3.25
N SER A 245 -6.67 -6.23 -2.99
CA SER A 245 -7.73 -6.27 -4.01
C SER A 245 -7.46 -5.37 -5.22
N LEU A 246 -6.62 -4.33 -5.06
CA LEU A 246 -6.15 -3.49 -6.18
C LEU A 246 -5.00 -4.15 -6.96
N GLY A 247 -4.37 -5.18 -6.39
CA GLY A 247 -3.11 -5.73 -6.85
C GLY A 247 -3.15 -6.28 -8.27
N ARG A 248 -4.22 -6.97 -8.65
CA ARG A 248 -4.38 -7.52 -10.01
C ARG A 248 -4.36 -6.44 -11.10
N VAL A 249 -4.78 -5.23 -10.75
CA VAL A 249 -4.85 -4.10 -11.67
C VAL A 249 -3.58 -3.24 -11.58
N MET A 250 -3.09 -3.03 -10.36
CA MET A 250 -2.08 -2.00 -10.06
C MET A 250 -0.67 -2.54 -9.85
N PHE A 251 -0.50 -3.79 -9.47
CA PHE A 251 0.81 -4.41 -9.21
C PHE A 251 0.74 -5.94 -9.35
N PRO A 252 0.26 -6.47 -10.50
CA PRO A 252 -0.07 -7.89 -10.65
C PRO A 252 1.10 -8.82 -10.32
N ALA A 253 2.35 -8.45 -10.66
CA ALA A 253 3.50 -9.28 -10.36
C ALA A 253 3.70 -9.44 -8.84
N ARG A 254 3.54 -8.35 -8.09
CA ARG A 254 3.66 -8.34 -6.61
C ARG A 254 2.44 -8.91 -5.93
N ALA A 255 1.26 -8.77 -6.52
CA ALA A 255 0.03 -9.34 -5.99
C ALA A 255 0.11 -10.87 -5.98
N ALA A 256 0.67 -11.49 -7.02
CA ALA A 256 0.85 -12.94 -7.10
C ALA A 256 1.62 -13.51 -5.90
N GLU A 257 2.69 -12.83 -5.44
CA GLU A 257 3.43 -13.25 -4.25
C GLU A 257 2.58 -13.24 -2.97
N ALA A 258 1.67 -12.27 -2.83
CA ALA A 258 0.72 -12.20 -1.71
C ALA A 258 -0.38 -13.27 -1.83
N GLU A 259 -0.88 -13.51 -3.04
CA GLU A 259 -1.85 -14.57 -3.33
C GLU A 259 -1.27 -15.95 -2.99
N ASP A 260 -0.04 -16.24 -3.41
CA ASP A 260 0.63 -17.51 -3.16
C ASP A 260 0.88 -17.76 -1.66
N ALA A 261 1.19 -16.69 -0.90
CA ALA A 261 1.35 -16.78 0.55
C ALA A 261 0.03 -17.04 1.28
N LEU A 262 -1.08 -16.45 0.82
CA LEU A 262 -2.40 -16.59 1.46
C LEU A 262 -3.14 -17.86 1.04
N ARG A 263 -2.89 -18.37 -0.17
CA ARG A 263 -3.64 -19.49 -0.77
C ARG A 263 -3.69 -20.74 0.12
N PRO A 264 -2.58 -21.23 0.73
CA PRO A 264 -2.65 -22.40 1.61
C PRO A 264 -3.58 -22.17 2.80
N LEU A 265 -3.48 -21.01 3.46
CA LEU A 265 -4.33 -20.69 4.61
C LEU A 265 -5.80 -20.60 4.23
N VAL A 266 -6.11 -20.01 3.08
CA VAL A 266 -7.49 -19.92 2.58
C VAL A 266 -8.06 -21.29 2.25
N LEU A 267 -7.28 -22.16 1.59
CA LEU A 267 -7.72 -23.51 1.26
C LEU A 267 -7.96 -24.36 2.51
N ASP A 268 -7.05 -24.30 3.50
CA ASP A 268 -7.14 -25.10 4.72
C ASP A 268 -8.28 -24.63 5.64
N HIS A 269 -8.39 -23.31 5.84
CA HIS A 269 -9.30 -22.75 6.85
C HIS A 269 -10.65 -22.27 6.31
N LEU A 270 -10.78 -22.03 5.02
CA LEU A 270 -12.07 -21.65 4.42
C LEU A 270 -12.48 -22.71 3.40
N GLY A 271 -11.61 -22.98 2.42
CA GLY A 271 -11.87 -23.93 1.34
C GLY A 271 -13.23 -23.69 0.70
N THR A 272 -14.05 -24.74 0.64
CA THR A 272 -15.42 -24.68 0.12
C THR A 272 -16.49 -24.49 1.20
N ARG A 273 -16.12 -24.22 2.46
CA ARG A 273 -17.05 -24.12 3.61
C ARG A 273 -17.75 -22.77 3.63
N GLU A 274 -18.98 -22.73 3.11
CA GLU A 274 -19.78 -21.50 3.01
C GLU A 274 -19.98 -20.79 4.36
N GLU A 275 -20.10 -21.53 5.46
CA GLU A 275 -20.22 -21.01 6.82
C GLU A 275 -18.98 -20.23 7.24
N ALA A 276 -17.78 -20.76 6.94
CA ALA A 276 -16.51 -20.10 7.26
C ALA A 276 -16.38 -18.77 6.51
N TRP A 277 -16.81 -18.73 5.24
CA TRP A 277 -16.86 -17.51 4.44
C TRP A 277 -17.86 -16.49 4.99
N ALA A 278 -19.03 -16.95 5.46
CA ALA A 278 -20.02 -16.07 6.09
C ALA A 278 -19.48 -15.46 7.39
N VAL A 279 -18.80 -16.24 8.24
CA VAL A 279 -18.15 -15.73 9.45
C VAL A 279 -17.06 -14.73 9.09
N LEU A 280 -16.21 -15.02 8.09
CA LEU A 280 -15.18 -14.09 7.64
C LEU A 280 -15.77 -12.75 7.22
N ALA A 281 -16.84 -12.75 6.42
CA ALA A 281 -17.52 -11.54 5.97
C ALA A 281 -18.11 -10.73 7.13
N GLN A 282 -18.60 -11.39 8.19
CA GLN A 282 -19.10 -10.73 9.40
C GLN A 282 -17.99 -10.13 10.25
N LEU A 283 -16.84 -10.81 10.37
CA LEU A 283 -15.72 -10.37 11.19
C LEU A 283 -14.91 -9.24 10.53
N LEU A 284 -14.82 -9.22 9.20
CA LEU A 284 -13.87 -8.36 8.46
C LEU A 284 -13.89 -6.89 8.89
N GLY A 285 -15.07 -6.30 9.09
CA GLY A 285 -15.21 -4.88 9.45
C GLY A 285 -14.80 -4.52 10.89
N THR A 286 -14.74 -5.52 11.79
CA THR A 286 -14.44 -5.33 13.23
C THR A 286 -13.17 -6.05 13.68
N PHE A 287 -12.57 -6.86 12.81
CA PHE A 287 -11.36 -7.62 13.12
C PHE A 287 -10.11 -6.74 13.06
N HIS A 288 -9.42 -6.59 14.19
CA HIS A 288 -8.23 -5.76 14.31
C HIS A 288 -6.90 -6.50 14.06
N GLY A 289 -6.93 -7.82 13.96
CA GLY A 289 -5.75 -8.64 13.71
C GLY A 289 -5.33 -8.67 12.23
N THR A 290 -4.41 -9.57 11.94
CA THR A 290 -3.85 -9.82 10.60
C THR A 290 -4.80 -10.64 9.72
N THR A 291 -4.56 -10.64 8.41
CA THR A 291 -5.31 -11.49 7.46
C THR A 291 -5.22 -12.98 7.83
N GLY A 292 -4.02 -13.46 8.20
CA GLY A 292 -3.82 -14.86 8.57
C GLY A 292 -4.56 -15.26 9.85
N GLU A 293 -4.67 -14.35 10.82
CA GLU A 293 -5.49 -14.56 12.03
C GLU A 293 -6.99 -14.53 11.70
N LEU A 294 -7.44 -13.62 10.84
CA LEU A 294 -8.84 -13.54 10.41
C LEU A 294 -9.29 -14.84 9.75
N VAL A 295 -8.51 -15.32 8.78
CA VAL A 295 -8.79 -16.56 8.03
C VAL A 295 -8.88 -17.76 8.96
N ARG A 296 -7.91 -17.93 9.86
CA ARG A 296 -7.90 -19.01 10.87
C ARG A 296 -9.07 -18.92 11.84
N THR A 297 -9.40 -17.72 12.30
CA THR A 297 -10.50 -17.47 13.24
C THR A 297 -11.83 -17.82 12.61
N ALA A 298 -12.09 -17.33 11.39
CA ALA A 298 -13.32 -17.63 10.66
C ALA A 298 -13.48 -19.14 10.43
N GLY A 299 -12.40 -19.81 10.03
CA GLY A 299 -12.37 -21.26 9.84
C GLY A 299 -12.50 -22.11 11.11
N SER A 300 -12.27 -21.53 12.30
CA SER A 300 -12.39 -22.21 13.60
C SER A 300 -13.77 -22.02 14.23
N ILE A 301 -14.47 -20.94 13.88
CA ILE A 301 -15.83 -20.65 14.38
C ILE A 301 -16.89 -21.46 13.62
N ALA A 302 -16.67 -21.71 12.32
CA ALA A 302 -17.57 -22.44 11.44
C ALA A 302 -17.32 -23.96 11.50
#